data_AF-A0A0Q4IEL7-F1
#
_entry.id   AF-A0A0Q4IEL7-F1
#
_cell.length_a   1.000
_cell.length_b   1.000
_cell.length_c   1.000
_cell.angle_alpha   90.00
_cell.angle_beta   90.00
_cell.angle_gamma   90.00
#
_symmetry.space_group_name_H-M   'P 1'
#
loop_
_entity.id
_entity.type
_entity.pdbx_description
1 polymer ?
#
loop_
_entity_poly.entity_id
_entity_poly.type
_entity_poly.pdbx_seq_one_letter_code
_entity_poly.pdbx_strand_id
1 'polypeptide(L)' 'MSTALLLAALLAQAPTPPVAPVPPKNPNERICRKMPAPTGSRVAAKRECHSATEWAAIDAANNSDVEQMRRRTSRQNY' A
#
# COMPACT_ATOMS: atom_id res chain seq x y z
N MET A 1 -18.99 32.45 36.42
CA MET A 1 -19.03 30.98 36.28
C MET A 1 -18.23 30.61 35.04
N SER A 2 -17.49 29.49 35.07
CA SER A 2 -17.03 28.75 33.86
C SER A 2 -15.67 29.08 33.21
N THR A 3 -14.61 29.38 33.96
CA THR A 3 -13.21 29.34 33.43
C THR A 3 -12.40 28.13 33.88
N ALA A 4 -12.91 27.31 34.80
CA ALA A 4 -12.15 26.19 35.40
C ALA A 4 -12.03 24.93 34.51
N LEU A 5 -12.81 24.81 33.43
CA LEU A 5 -12.89 23.57 32.63
C LEU A 5 -11.82 23.46 31.52
N LEU A 6 -11.13 24.53 31.16
CA LEU A 6 -10.15 24.52 30.06
C LEU A 6 -8.76 24.01 30.46
N LEU A 7 -8.41 23.98 31.75
CA LEU A 7 -7.08 23.56 32.20
C LEU A 7 -6.89 22.03 32.27
N ALA A 8 -7.97 21.24 32.27
CA ALA A 8 -7.86 19.78 32.44
C ALA A 8 -7.38 19.04 31.18
N ALA A 9 -7.51 19.65 29.99
CA ALA A 9 -7.19 18.97 28.73
C ALA A 9 -5.68 18.93 28.40
N LEU A 10 -4.85 19.77 29.02
CA LEU A 10 -3.41 19.85 28.69
C LEU A 10 -2.56 18.72 29.31
N LEU A 11 -3.04 18.07 30.37
CA LEU A 11 -2.26 17.11 31.16
C LEU A 11 -2.37 15.65 30.67
N ALA A 12 -3.20 15.37 29.66
CA ALA A 12 -3.45 14.00 29.18
C ALA A 12 -2.48 13.51 28.07
N GLN A 13 -1.35 14.17 27.87
CA GLN A 13 -0.33 13.73 26.91
C GLN A 13 0.51 12.61 27.52
N ALA A 14 -0.01 11.38 27.45
CA ALA A 14 0.75 10.20 27.80
C ALA A 14 1.94 10.03 26.84
N PRO A 15 3.14 9.68 27.34
CA PRO A 15 4.30 9.44 26.50
C PRO A 15 4.01 8.26 25.56
N THR A 16 4.10 8.49 24.26
CA THR A 16 4.02 7.42 23.27
C THR A 16 5.26 6.54 23.39
N PRO A 17 5.10 5.20 23.55
CA PRO A 17 6.24 4.32 23.65
C PRO A 17 7.06 4.37 22.35
N PRO A 18 8.40 4.33 22.45
CA PRO A 18 9.26 4.33 21.27
C PRO A 18 8.97 3.09 20.43
N VAL A 19 8.60 3.31 19.17
CA VAL A 19 8.40 2.24 18.18
C VAL A 19 9.76 1.59 17.91
N ALA A 20 9.87 0.29 18.20
CA ALA A 20 11.07 -0.46 17.92
C ALA A 20 11.33 -0.52 16.39
N PRO A 21 12.60 -0.45 15.95
CA PRO A 21 12.93 -0.52 14.54
C PRO A 21 12.54 -1.89 13.97
N VAL A 22 11.73 -1.87 12.91
CA VAL A 22 11.33 -3.09 12.19
C VAL A 22 12.56 -3.62 11.46
N PRO A 23 12.95 -4.90 11.64
CA PRO A 23 14.08 -5.47 10.94
C PRO A 23 13.88 -5.39 9.42
N PRO A 24 14.96 -5.21 8.64
CA PRO A 24 14.86 -5.11 7.19
C PRO A 24 14.23 -6.39 6.63
N LYS A 25 13.14 -6.24 5.89
CA LYS A 25 12.42 -7.35 5.25
C LYS A 25 13.37 -8.08 4.30
N ASN A 26 13.50 -9.39 4.46
CA ASN A 26 14.39 -10.18 3.60
C ASN A 26 13.91 -10.08 2.14
N PRO A 27 14.75 -9.60 1.20
CA PRO A 27 14.36 -9.39 -0.19
C PRO A 27 13.96 -10.69 -0.90
N ASN A 28 14.46 -11.84 -0.44
CA ASN A 28 14.20 -13.16 -1.01
C ASN A 28 13.06 -13.91 -0.30
N GLU A 29 12.36 -13.26 0.64
CA GLU A 29 11.22 -13.85 1.30
C GLU A 29 10.09 -14.12 0.29
N ARG A 30 9.60 -15.36 0.24
CA ARG A 30 8.51 -15.75 -0.64
C ARG A 30 7.17 -15.24 -0.12
N ILE A 31 6.56 -14.32 -0.84
CA ILE A 31 5.29 -13.66 -0.52
C ILE A 31 4.22 -14.14 -1.50
N CYS A 32 3.16 -14.74 -0.98
CA CYS A 32 2.03 -15.22 -1.79
C CYS A 32 0.87 -14.22 -1.77
N ARG A 33 0.53 -13.62 -2.91
CA ARG A 33 -0.62 -12.71 -3.09
C ARG A 33 -1.77 -13.45 -3.79
N LYS A 34 -3.01 -13.08 -3.47
CA LYS A 34 -4.20 -13.58 -4.20
C LYS A 34 -4.42 -12.66 -5.40
N MET A 35 -4.38 -13.22 -6.60
CA MET A 35 -4.63 -12.47 -7.82
C MET A 35 -6.13 -12.36 -8.06
N PRO A 36 -6.63 -11.20 -8.54
CA PRO A 36 -8.01 -11.08 -8.94
C PRO A 36 -8.31 -12.08 -10.07
N ALA A 37 -9.51 -12.65 -10.06
CA ALA A 37 -9.99 -13.42 -11.20
C ALA A 37 -10.09 -12.48 -12.41
N PRO A 38 -9.70 -12.92 -13.62
CA PRO A 38 -9.88 -12.10 -14.82
C PRO A 38 -11.37 -11.75 -14.98
N THR A 39 -11.67 -10.48 -15.26
CA THR A 39 -13.04 -10.02 -15.46
C THR A 39 -13.70 -10.80 -16.59
N GLY A 40 -14.89 -11.35 -16.35
CA GLY A 40 -15.62 -12.19 -17.31
C GLY A 40 -15.17 -13.65 -17.37
N SER A 41 -14.18 -14.07 -16.57
CA SER A 41 -13.76 -15.47 -16.49
C SER A 41 -14.61 -16.29 -15.53
N ARG A 42 -14.87 -17.55 -15.88
CA ARG A 42 -15.46 -18.56 -14.98
C ARG A 42 -14.42 -19.21 -14.06
N VAL A 43 -13.14 -18.86 -14.23
CA VAL A 43 -12.03 -19.41 -13.46
C VAL A 43 -11.82 -18.60 -12.19
N ALA A 44 -11.62 -19.30 -11.07
CA ALA A 44 -11.40 -18.69 -9.76
C ALA A 44 -10.08 -17.91 -9.68
N ALA A 45 -10.02 -16.98 -8.72
CA ALA A 45 -8.80 -16.27 -8.35
C ALA A 45 -7.67 -17.24 -7.98
N LYS A 46 -6.50 -17.11 -8.62
CA LYS A 46 -5.31 -17.91 -8.30
C LYS A 46 -4.46 -17.23 -7.22
N ARG A 47 -3.63 -18.02 -6.53
CA ARG A 47 -2.57 -17.50 -5.66
C ARG A 47 -1.25 -17.52 -6.44
N GLU A 48 -0.50 -16.44 -6.33
CA GLU A 48 0.80 -16.31 -6.98
C GLU A 48 1.83 -15.93 -5.92
N CYS A 49 2.99 -16.58 -5.96
CA CYS A 49 4.03 -16.45 -4.95
C CYS A 49 5.34 -16.04 -5.59
N HIS A 50 5.85 -14.88 -5.18
CA HIS A 50 7.10 -14.30 -5.65
C HIS A 50 7.91 -13.77 -4.47
N SER A 51 9.20 -13.54 -4.67
CA SER A 51 10.05 -12.81 -3.73
C SER A 51 9.64 -11.33 -3.63
N ALA A 52 10.13 -10.63 -2.60
CA ALA A 52 9.83 -9.21 -2.43
C ALA A 52 10.39 -8.37 -3.60
N THR A 53 11.57 -8.73 -4.13
CA THR A 53 12.19 -8.06 -5.27
C THR A 53 11.43 -8.30 -6.57
N GLU A 54 10.97 -9.53 -6.81
CA GLU A 54 10.11 -9.85 -7.96
C GLU A 54 8.78 -9.10 -7.90
N TRP A 55 8.13 -9.05 -6.73
CA TRP A 55 6.92 -8.25 -6.58
C TRP A 55 7.16 -6.77 -6.85
N ALA A 56 8.27 -6.20 -6.37
CA ALA A 56 8.60 -4.80 -6.65
C ALA A 56 8.79 -4.53 -8.15
N ALA A 57 9.41 -5.47 -8.88
CA ALA A 57 9.56 -5.38 -10.33
C ALA A 57 8.21 -5.46 -11.07
N ILE A 58 7.33 -6.39 -10.64
CA ILE A 58 5.96 -6.52 -11.18
C ILE A 58 5.17 -5.24 -10.95
N ASP A 59 5.20 -4.71 -9.72
CA ASP A 59 4.48 -3.50 -9.34
C ASP A 59 4.99 -2.26 -10.13
N ALA A 60 6.31 -2.17 -10.34
CA ALA A 60 6.92 -1.11 -11.16
C ALA A 60 6.50 -1.18 -12.63
N ALA A 61 6.49 -2.39 -13.23
CA ALA A 61 6.04 -2.58 -14.60
C ALA A 61 4.58 -2.17 -14.78
N ASN A 62 3.68 -2.64 -13.90
CA ASN A 62 2.25 -2.31 -13.94
C ASN A 62 2.00 -0.80 -13.85
N ASN A 63 2.70 -0.10 -12.97
CA ASN A 63 2.57 1.36 -12.84
C ASN A 63 3.00 2.09 -14.12
N SER A 64 4.06 1.60 -14.78
CA SER A 64 4.56 2.19 -16.02
C SER A 64 3.54 2.05 -17.18
N ASP A 65 2.84 0.92 -17.26
CA ASP A 65 1.81 0.67 -18.28
C ASP A 65 0.60 1.57 -18.10
N VAL A 66 0.14 1.74 -16.85
CA VAL A 66 -0.98 2.64 -16.51
C VAL A 66 -0.63 4.09 -16.85
N GLU A 67 0.57 4.56 -16.50
CA GLU A 67 1.01 5.92 -16.81
C GLU A 67 1.13 6.14 -18.33
N GLN A 68 1.64 5.16 -19.08
CA GLN A 68 1.66 5.24 -20.54
C GLN A 68 0.25 5.33 -21.13
N MET A 69 -0.68 4.52 -20.64
CA MET A 69 -2.08 4.56 -21.08
C MET A 69 -2.70 5.93 -20.78
N ARG A 70 -2.49 6.46 -19.58
CA ARG A 70 -2.96 7.79 -19.16
C ARG A 70 -2.47 8.90 -20.08
N ARG A 71 -1.18 8.87 -20.46
CA ARG A 71 -0.57 9.84 -21.41
C ARG A 71 -1.15 9.73 -22.81
N ARG A 72 -1.47 8.53 -23.28
CA ARG A 72 -2.11 8.33 -24.59
C ARG A 72 -3.53 8.91 -24.58
N THR A 73 -4.32 8.55 -23.57
CA THR A 73 -5.70 9.07 -23.43
C THR A 73 -5.72 10.59 -23.28
N SER A 74 -4.78 11.19 -22.54
CA SER A 74 -4.73 12.65 -22.39
C SER A 74 -4.41 13.38 -23.70
N ARG A 75 -3.63 12.78 -24.60
CA ARG A 75 -3.30 13.35 -25.92
C ARG A 75 -4.45 13.26 -26.91
N GLN A 76 -5.35 12.28 -26.75
CA GLN A 76 -6.47 12.05 -27.66
C GLN A 76 -7.69 12.94 -27.35
N ASN A 77 -7.71 13.58 -26.18
CA ASN A 77 -8.77 14.50 -25.74
C ASN A 77 -8.45 15.99 -26.05
N TYR A 78 -7.46 16.26 -26.91
CA TYR A 78 -7.11 17.58 -27.44
C TYR A 78 -7.07 17.51 -28.97
#